data_AF-A0A814U7G6-F1
#
_entry.id   AF-A0A814U7G6-F1
#
_cell.length_a   1.000
_cell.length_b   1.000
_cell.length_c   1.000
_cell.angle_alpha   90.00
_cell.angle_beta   90.00
_cell.angle_gamma   90.00
#
_symmetry.space_group_name_H-M   'P 1'
#
loop_
_entity.id
_entity.type
_entity.pdbx_description
1 polymer ?
#
loop_
_entity_poly.entity_id
_entity_poly.type
_entity_poly.pdbx_seq_one_letter_code
_entity_poly.pdbx_strand_id
1 'polypeptide(L)'
;MNLMGRLIDKTKRMNVTRTTTTNEKPQQSILPIRILELEAKIENRPTIIDEKSSAVLKYRTPHFRSTATIQFPPLDEGEHWKIGWIQSCTRMDFLNSYGDWGYSSWEFPQLVSGQNPMISDSDGRNYPFYGSKCEVIELHGPCLDYQTIKVLMNDNFYPHITWDIPTSNERLSRLTNVKRHQNFYTWLVAMNVKTGSIIVLKTISWQMNLEINIDPTKSQGSRATLISDPIPIQPEILKQNIRIPTCVLYPPNANSAQILVWHPGCRVGEVSKRPEIVVLPRCMFVLHQNPYYNHYIRHKTHTSIQNKLNGGSSSSSSSSDTKSNASQSTKTKPFCRLIFPPSSPPNSSSIPGNRCCDDMKHILDDHARLAQGVIVR
;
A
#
# COMPACT_ATOMS: atom_id res chain seq x y z
N MET A 1 -69.38 -70.25 6.97
CA MET A 1 -69.94 -70.12 8.33
C MET A 1 -69.32 -68.89 8.98
N ASN A 2 -70.17 -67.99 9.50
CA ASN A 2 -69.92 -66.71 10.22
C ASN A 2 -69.26 -65.60 9.36
N LEU A 3 -69.93 -64.56 8.85
CA LEU A 3 -71.06 -63.70 9.27
C LEU A 3 -70.69 -62.60 10.30
N MET A 4 -71.18 -61.38 10.03
CA MET A 4 -71.16 -60.11 10.78
C MET A 4 -69.87 -59.27 10.70
N GLY A 5 -69.91 -57.95 10.50
CA GLY A 5 -71.02 -56.99 10.52
C GLY A 5 -70.45 -55.57 10.69
N ARG A 6 -71.06 -54.61 10.00
CA ARG A 6 -70.71 -53.19 9.85
C ARG A 6 -70.60 -52.44 11.20
N LEU A 7 -69.85 -51.34 11.23
CA LEU A 7 -70.40 -50.05 11.69
C LEU A 7 -69.67 -48.87 11.05
N ILE A 8 -70.48 -47.89 10.63
CA ILE A 8 -70.14 -46.62 10.01
C ILE A 8 -69.87 -45.62 11.14
N ASP A 9 -68.85 -44.76 11.02
CA ASP A 9 -68.91 -43.46 11.68
C ASP A 9 -68.53 -42.33 10.72
N LYS A 10 -69.47 -41.40 10.58
CA LYS A 10 -69.38 -40.15 9.83
C LYS A 10 -69.17 -39.06 10.86
N THR A 11 -68.01 -38.43 10.87
CA THR A 11 -67.88 -37.13 11.53
C THR A 11 -67.19 -36.13 10.62
N LYS A 12 -68.04 -35.30 10.02
CA LYS A 12 -67.74 -34.08 9.29
C LYS A 12 -67.44 -33.00 10.35
N ARG A 13 -66.21 -32.47 10.39
CA ARG A 13 -65.93 -31.17 11.02
C ARG A 13 -65.08 -30.32 10.09
N MET A 14 -65.74 -29.28 9.56
CA MET A 14 -65.12 -28.08 9.03
C MET A 14 -64.25 -27.44 10.12
N ASN A 15 -63.06 -26.96 9.75
CA ASN A 15 -62.35 -25.85 10.40
C ASN A 15 -61.41 -25.26 9.33
N VAL A 16 -61.87 -24.21 8.66
CA VAL A 16 -61.47 -22.81 8.92
C VAL A 16 -60.00 -22.58 8.58
N THR A 17 -59.86 -21.94 7.42
CA THR A 17 -58.71 -21.22 6.88
C THR A 17 -57.91 -20.52 7.98
N ARG A 18 -56.64 -20.88 8.13
CA ARG A 18 -55.66 -20.04 8.80
C ARG A 18 -54.47 -19.87 7.88
N THR A 19 -54.61 -18.86 7.02
CA THR A 19 -53.53 -18.21 6.28
C THR A 19 -52.51 -17.72 7.31
N THR A 20 -51.44 -18.49 7.52
CA THR A 20 -50.21 -17.95 8.09
C THR A 20 -49.53 -17.14 6.99
N THR A 21 -49.87 -15.86 6.93
CA THR A 21 -49.06 -14.80 6.32
C THR A 21 -47.74 -14.72 7.08
N THR A 22 -46.79 -15.58 6.73
CA THR A 22 -45.38 -15.31 6.99
C THR A 22 -44.99 -14.17 6.05
N ASN A 23 -44.94 -12.96 6.62
CA ASN A 23 -44.33 -11.76 6.06
C ASN A 23 -42.80 -11.96 5.93
N GLU A 24 -42.37 -12.98 5.22
CA GLU A 24 -41.01 -13.03 4.70
C GLU A 24 -41.03 -12.12 3.47
N LYS A 25 -40.47 -10.91 3.63
CA LYS A 25 -40.06 -10.11 2.47
C LYS A 25 -39.31 -11.06 1.54
N PRO A 26 -39.66 -11.14 0.24
CA PRO A 26 -38.87 -11.90 -0.70
C PRO A 26 -37.44 -11.43 -0.56
N GLN A 27 -36.53 -12.36 -0.26
CA GLN A 27 -35.10 -12.09 -0.25
C GLN A 27 -34.79 -11.54 -1.64
N GLN A 28 -34.59 -10.22 -1.73
CA GLN A 28 -34.38 -9.54 -3.00
C GLN A 28 -33.20 -10.22 -3.66
N SER A 29 -33.50 -10.96 -4.73
CA SER A 29 -32.49 -11.50 -5.61
C SER A 29 -31.79 -10.29 -6.19
N ILE A 30 -30.58 -10.00 -5.72
CA ILE A 30 -29.75 -8.94 -6.30
C ILE A 30 -29.65 -9.28 -7.79
N LEU A 31 -30.27 -8.43 -8.61
CA LEU A 31 -30.20 -8.58 -10.05
C LEU A 31 -28.72 -8.59 -10.45
N PRO A 32 -28.31 -9.44 -11.40
CA PRO A 32 -26.89 -9.68 -11.65
C PRO A 32 -26.20 -8.42 -12.19
N ILE A 33 -25.06 -8.06 -11.58
CA ILE A 33 -24.13 -7.06 -12.12
C ILE A 33 -23.46 -7.67 -13.35
N ARG A 34 -23.47 -6.98 -14.49
CA ARG A 34 -22.90 -7.49 -15.76
C ARG A 34 -21.69 -6.66 -16.18
N ILE A 35 -20.61 -7.32 -16.57
CA ILE A 35 -19.48 -6.68 -17.25
C ILE A 35 -19.81 -6.67 -18.74
N LEU A 36 -19.96 -5.47 -19.32
CA LEU A 36 -20.22 -5.29 -20.75
C LEU A 36 -18.90 -5.32 -21.53
N GLU A 37 -17.88 -4.65 -21.01
CA GLU A 37 -16.55 -4.56 -21.62
C GLU A 37 -15.48 -4.57 -20.53
N LEU A 38 -14.34 -5.20 -20.83
CA LEU A 38 -13.18 -5.21 -19.96
C LEU A 38 -11.91 -5.27 -20.80
N GLU A 39 -11.02 -4.30 -20.59
CA GLU A 39 -9.71 -4.24 -21.23
C GLU A 39 -8.65 -4.03 -20.15
N ALA A 40 -7.54 -4.74 -20.27
CA ALA A 40 -6.33 -4.51 -19.48
C ALA A 40 -5.13 -4.52 -20.43
N LYS A 41 -4.24 -3.54 -20.32
CA LYS A 41 -3.02 -3.46 -21.12
C LYS A 41 -1.90 -2.73 -20.42
N ILE A 42 -0.67 -2.98 -20.84
CA ILE A 42 0.47 -2.10 -20.56
C ILE A 42 0.85 -1.41 -21.87
N GLU A 43 1.06 -0.10 -21.82
CA GLU A 43 1.47 0.68 -22.99
C GLU A 43 2.71 0.07 -23.67
N ASN A 44 2.64 -0.13 -24.99
CA ASN A 44 3.71 -0.73 -25.76
C ASN A 44 4.81 0.29 -26.08
N ARG A 45 5.56 0.68 -25.06
CA ARG A 45 6.71 1.58 -25.15
C ARG A 45 7.77 1.15 -24.12
N PRO A 46 9.05 1.48 -24.32
CA PRO A 46 10.08 1.17 -23.35
C PRO A 46 9.97 2.03 -22.08
N THR A 47 10.62 1.56 -21.01
CA THR A 47 10.91 2.39 -19.84
C THR A 47 11.83 3.53 -20.23
N ILE A 48 11.50 4.74 -19.78
CA ILE A 48 12.31 5.94 -20.03
C ILE A 48 13.27 6.13 -18.86
N ILE A 49 14.57 6.28 -19.13
CA ILE A 49 15.60 6.56 -18.14
C ILE A 49 15.96 8.06 -18.19
N ASP A 50 16.10 8.68 -17.02
CA ASP A 50 16.48 10.08 -16.86
C ASP A 50 17.65 10.22 -15.87
N GLU A 51 18.81 10.58 -16.41
CA GLU A 51 20.06 10.80 -15.69
C GLU A 51 20.35 12.30 -15.44
N LYS A 52 19.40 13.22 -15.64
CA LYS A 52 19.68 14.67 -15.51
C LYS A 52 20.06 15.11 -14.09
N SER A 53 19.70 14.33 -13.07
CA SER A 53 20.07 14.65 -11.69
C SER A 53 21.41 14.02 -11.31
N SER A 54 22.29 14.83 -10.72
CA SER A 54 23.56 14.38 -10.15
C SER A 54 23.41 13.59 -8.85
N ALA A 55 22.22 13.61 -8.23
CA ALA A 55 21.95 12.92 -6.96
C ALA A 55 21.23 11.57 -7.15
N VAL A 56 20.37 11.46 -8.16
CA VAL A 56 19.54 10.27 -8.38
C VAL A 56 19.40 9.89 -9.86
N LEU A 57 19.30 8.59 -10.11
CA LEU A 57 18.73 8.02 -11.32
C LEU A 57 17.20 8.02 -11.22
N LYS A 58 16.52 8.47 -12.27
CA LYS A 58 15.06 8.36 -12.39
C LYS A 58 14.72 7.44 -13.56
N TYR A 59 13.63 6.70 -13.43
CA TYR A 59 13.04 6.03 -14.59
C TYR A 59 11.52 6.08 -14.51
N ARG A 60 10.87 6.01 -15.67
CA ARG A 60 9.41 5.95 -15.80
C ARG A 60 9.02 4.74 -16.61
N THR A 61 8.26 3.83 -16.00
CA THR A 61 7.73 2.66 -16.71
C THR A 61 6.53 3.06 -17.57
N PRO A 62 6.16 2.23 -18.55
CA PRO A 62 4.88 2.36 -19.25
C PRO A 62 3.71 2.23 -18.28
N HIS A 63 2.57 2.81 -18.64
CA HIS A 63 1.39 2.70 -17.79
C HIS A 63 0.71 1.34 -17.97
N PHE A 64 0.40 0.69 -16.85
CA PHE A 64 -0.66 -0.30 -16.77
C PHE A 64 -2.01 0.43 -16.77
N ARG A 65 -2.91 0.02 -17.65
CA ARG A 65 -4.25 0.58 -17.77
C ARG A 65 -5.27 -0.55 -17.74
N SER A 66 -6.31 -0.37 -16.94
CA SER A 66 -7.49 -1.23 -16.95
C SER A 66 -8.74 -0.39 -17.08
N THR A 67 -9.69 -0.85 -17.90
CA THR A 67 -10.99 -0.18 -18.06
C THR A 67 -12.08 -1.22 -18.06
N ALA A 68 -13.19 -0.92 -17.39
CA ALA A 68 -14.36 -1.78 -17.40
C ALA A 68 -15.63 -0.95 -17.58
N THR A 69 -16.50 -1.43 -18.48
CA THR A 69 -17.86 -0.93 -18.64
C THR A 69 -18.80 -1.95 -18.01
N ILE A 70 -19.61 -1.51 -17.05
CA ILE A 70 -20.45 -2.37 -16.19
C ILE A 70 -21.88 -1.89 -16.26
N GLN A 71 -22.80 -2.84 -16.35
CA GLN A 71 -24.22 -2.61 -16.15
C GLN A 71 -24.59 -3.02 -14.73
N PHE A 72 -24.91 -2.04 -13.89
CA PHE A 72 -25.31 -2.20 -12.51
C PHE A 72 -26.86 -2.24 -12.41
N PRO A 73 -27.44 -3.14 -11.61
CA PRO A 73 -28.90 -3.22 -11.47
C PRO A 73 -29.53 -1.96 -10.85
N PRO A 74 -30.86 -1.82 -10.96
CA PRO A 74 -31.63 -0.89 -10.14
C PRO A 74 -31.26 -0.99 -8.65
N LEU A 75 -31.28 0.14 -7.96
CA LEU A 75 -30.92 0.27 -6.55
C LEU A 75 -32.14 0.72 -5.74
N ASP A 76 -32.34 0.11 -4.58
CA ASP A 76 -33.39 0.54 -3.66
C ASP A 76 -32.99 1.80 -2.88
N GLU A 77 -33.99 2.43 -2.26
CA GLU A 77 -33.76 3.60 -1.42
C GLU A 77 -32.74 3.33 -0.31
N GLY A 78 -31.73 4.19 -0.23
CA GLY A 78 -30.67 4.09 0.76
C GLY A 78 -29.60 3.04 0.43
N GLU A 79 -29.65 2.33 -0.70
CA GLU A 79 -28.48 1.56 -1.11
C GLU A 79 -27.31 2.49 -1.50
N HIS A 80 -26.10 2.09 -1.13
CA HIS A 80 -24.87 2.81 -1.47
C HIS A 80 -23.78 1.81 -1.82
N TRP A 81 -23.29 1.90 -3.05
CA TRP A 81 -22.32 0.97 -3.61
C TRP A 81 -21.11 1.72 -4.16
N LYS A 82 -19.93 1.14 -3.97
CA LYS A 82 -18.67 1.56 -4.59
C LYS A 82 -18.24 0.51 -5.60
N ILE A 83 -18.02 0.92 -6.84
CA ILE A 83 -17.54 0.06 -7.90
C ILE A 83 -16.18 0.56 -8.32
N GLY A 84 -15.16 -0.30 -8.27
CA GLY A 84 -13.81 0.16 -8.54
C GLY A 84 -12.74 -0.90 -8.47
N TRP A 85 -11.50 -0.44 -8.52
CA TRP A 85 -10.31 -1.29 -8.59
C TRP A 85 -9.63 -1.41 -7.22
N ILE A 86 -9.36 -2.64 -6.81
CA ILE A 86 -8.47 -2.97 -5.69
C ILE A 86 -7.20 -3.57 -6.29
N GLN A 87 -6.02 -3.16 -5.82
CA GLN A 87 -4.76 -3.74 -6.24
C GLN A 87 -3.97 -4.24 -5.04
N SER A 88 -3.19 -5.30 -5.24
CA SER A 88 -2.22 -5.77 -4.27
C SER A 88 -0.94 -6.24 -4.93
N CYS A 89 0.17 -6.10 -4.21
CA CYS A 89 1.47 -6.63 -4.59
C CYS A 89 1.68 -8.00 -3.94
N THR A 90 1.98 -9.01 -4.74
CA THR A 90 2.20 -10.41 -4.29
C THR A 90 3.69 -10.76 -4.23
N ARG A 91 4.52 -10.02 -4.95
CA ARG A 91 5.98 -10.17 -4.96
C ARG A 91 6.62 -8.80 -5.16
N MET A 92 7.66 -8.51 -4.39
CA MET A 92 8.50 -7.35 -4.62
C MET A 92 9.98 -7.70 -4.48
N ASP A 93 10.66 -7.77 -5.62
CA ASP A 93 12.12 -7.71 -5.68
C ASP A 93 12.47 -6.34 -6.26
N PHE A 94 13.02 -5.45 -5.45
CA PHE A 94 13.50 -4.16 -5.94
C PHE A 94 14.86 -3.86 -5.34
N LEU A 95 15.90 -4.15 -6.14
CA LEU A 95 17.30 -4.21 -5.76
C LEU A 95 18.09 -3.13 -6.51
N ASN A 96 18.95 -2.40 -5.79
CA ASN A 96 19.90 -1.46 -6.35
C ASN A 96 21.30 -1.88 -5.92
N SER A 97 22.14 -2.30 -6.86
CA SER A 97 23.49 -2.80 -6.59
C SER A 97 24.53 -1.69 -6.74
N TYR A 98 25.57 -1.72 -5.91
CA TYR A 98 26.66 -0.75 -5.90
C TYR A 98 28.01 -1.48 -6.05
N GLY A 99 28.09 -2.45 -6.96
CA GLY A 99 29.26 -3.32 -7.13
C GLY A 99 29.63 -4.09 -5.85
N ASP A 100 30.93 -4.18 -5.56
CA ASP A 100 31.46 -4.90 -4.39
C ASP A 100 31.10 -4.26 -3.04
N TRP A 101 30.52 -3.06 -3.06
CA TRP A 101 30.09 -2.38 -1.83
C TRP A 101 28.82 -2.97 -1.24
N GLY A 102 28.01 -3.68 -2.03
CA GLY A 102 26.73 -4.26 -1.59
C GLY A 102 25.54 -3.80 -2.42
N TYR A 103 24.35 -3.95 -1.86
CA TYR A 103 23.09 -3.58 -2.52
C TYR A 103 22.08 -3.03 -1.52
N SER A 104 21.14 -2.21 -2.01
CA SER A 104 19.94 -1.84 -1.27
C SER A 104 18.72 -2.57 -1.82
N SER A 105 17.75 -2.86 -0.97
CA SER A 105 16.50 -3.53 -1.32
C SER A 105 15.30 -2.81 -0.71
N TRP A 106 14.29 -2.54 -1.52
CA TRP A 106 12.95 -2.29 -0.99
C TRP A 106 12.31 -3.62 -0.65
N GLU A 107 11.78 -3.73 0.56
CA GLU A 107 11.23 -4.97 1.09
C GLU A 107 9.87 -4.71 1.75
N PHE A 108 8.96 -5.67 1.64
CA PHE A 108 7.76 -5.74 2.47
C PHE A 108 8.00 -6.78 3.55
N PRO A 109 8.18 -6.40 4.82
CA PRO A 109 8.45 -7.35 5.88
C PRO A 109 7.42 -8.49 5.93
N GLN A 110 6.14 -8.19 5.74
CA GLN A 110 5.10 -9.21 5.81
C GLN A 110 5.10 -10.20 4.64
N LEU A 111 5.59 -9.80 3.44
CA LEU A 111 5.81 -10.75 2.35
C LEU A 111 7.05 -11.60 2.62
N VAL A 112 8.15 -10.96 3.06
CA VAL A 112 9.43 -11.63 3.33
C VAL A 112 9.29 -12.69 4.42
N SER A 113 8.51 -12.42 5.48
CA SER A 113 8.24 -13.41 6.53
C SER A 113 7.17 -14.44 6.16
N GLY A 114 6.48 -14.27 5.03
CA GLY A 114 5.30 -15.07 4.68
C GLY A 114 4.08 -14.82 5.59
N GLN A 115 4.09 -13.78 6.43
CA GLN A 115 2.96 -13.44 7.30
C GLN A 115 1.71 -13.08 6.48
N ASN A 116 1.89 -12.32 5.40
CA ASN A 116 0.83 -11.99 4.47
C ASN A 116 1.20 -12.49 3.07
N PRO A 117 0.26 -13.07 2.31
CA PRO A 117 0.53 -13.47 0.93
C PRO A 117 0.60 -12.28 -0.04
N MET A 118 0.05 -11.13 0.36
CA MET A 118 -0.11 -9.94 -0.47
C MET A 118 -0.10 -8.67 0.39
N ILE A 119 0.29 -7.55 -0.20
CA ILE A 119 0.24 -6.22 0.42
C ILE A 119 -0.75 -5.35 -0.34
N SER A 120 -1.66 -4.69 0.36
CA SER A 120 -2.61 -3.74 -0.22
C SER A 120 -1.87 -2.62 -0.95
N ASP A 121 -2.28 -2.29 -2.17
CA ASP A 121 -1.79 -1.11 -2.89
C ASP A 121 -2.84 0.01 -2.90
N SER A 122 -3.61 0.13 -1.82
CA SER A 122 -4.63 1.18 -1.68
C SER A 122 -4.03 2.58 -1.55
N ASP A 123 -4.76 3.60 -2.03
CA ASP A 123 -4.45 5.04 -1.93
C ASP A 123 -4.03 5.49 -0.50
N GLY A 124 -4.43 4.73 0.53
CA GLY A 124 -4.16 4.99 1.94
C GLY A 124 -5.23 5.81 2.63
N ARG A 125 -6.27 6.24 1.89
CA ARG A 125 -7.37 7.10 2.36
C ARG A 125 -8.72 6.39 2.21
N ASN A 126 -8.92 5.72 1.09
CA ASN A 126 -10.16 5.05 0.69
C ASN A 126 -9.94 3.54 0.55
N TYR A 127 -9.47 2.87 1.62
CA TYR A 127 -9.34 1.42 1.61
C TYR A 127 -10.68 0.74 1.25
N PRO A 128 -10.65 -0.34 0.46
CA PRO A 128 -9.47 -1.03 -0.08
C PRO A 128 -9.02 -0.55 -1.48
N PHE A 129 -9.61 0.53 -1.99
CA PHE A 129 -9.47 0.92 -3.39
C PHE A 129 -8.08 1.48 -3.70
N TYR A 130 -7.63 1.20 -4.93
CA TYR A 130 -6.34 1.65 -5.45
C TYR A 130 -6.24 3.18 -5.55
N GLY A 131 -7.33 3.82 -5.98
CA GLY A 131 -7.45 5.27 -6.12
C GLY A 131 -8.85 5.76 -5.79
N SER A 132 -9.09 7.06 -5.93
CA SER A 132 -10.36 7.70 -5.55
C SER A 132 -10.94 8.63 -6.61
N LYS A 133 -10.33 8.71 -7.79
CA LYS A 133 -10.75 9.63 -8.85
C LYS A 133 -11.56 8.88 -9.89
N CYS A 134 -10.88 8.22 -10.81
CA CYS A 134 -11.50 7.45 -11.89
C CYS A 134 -11.54 5.95 -11.56
N GLU A 135 -10.83 5.56 -10.50
CA GLU A 135 -10.65 4.19 -10.05
C GLU A 135 -11.84 3.65 -9.30
N VAL A 136 -12.73 4.54 -8.84
CA VAL A 136 -13.93 4.22 -8.06
C VAL A 136 -15.08 5.12 -8.50
N ILE A 137 -16.25 4.52 -8.69
CA ILE A 137 -17.52 5.18 -8.90
C ILE A 137 -18.44 4.84 -7.74
N GLU A 138 -19.16 5.83 -7.24
CA GLU A 138 -20.19 5.63 -6.22
C GLU A 138 -21.58 5.65 -6.87
N LEU A 139 -22.40 4.67 -6.53
CA LEU A 139 -23.81 4.61 -6.90
C LEU A 139 -24.68 4.71 -5.66
N HIS A 140 -25.71 5.54 -5.75
CA HIS A 140 -26.65 5.81 -4.66
C HIS A 140 -28.06 5.49 -5.13
N GLY A 141 -28.80 4.73 -4.33
CA GLY A 141 -30.21 4.49 -4.56
C GLY A 141 -31.08 5.62 -4.00
N PRO A 142 -32.34 5.75 -4.47
CA PRO A 142 -32.99 4.84 -5.41
C PRO A 142 -32.59 5.10 -6.87
N CYS A 143 -32.43 4.03 -7.64
CA CYS A 143 -32.26 4.05 -9.11
C CYS A 143 -33.22 3.00 -9.70
N LEU A 144 -34.18 3.41 -10.53
CA LEU A 144 -35.19 2.50 -11.08
C LEU A 144 -34.69 1.71 -12.30
N ASP A 145 -33.71 2.26 -13.02
CA ASP A 145 -33.14 1.68 -14.23
C ASP A 145 -31.73 1.13 -14.00
N TYR A 146 -31.33 0.21 -14.88
CA TYR A 146 -29.94 -0.24 -14.95
C TYR A 146 -29.00 0.92 -15.25
N GLN A 147 -27.92 1.02 -14.48
CA GLN A 147 -26.91 2.06 -14.64
C GLN A 147 -25.73 1.50 -15.43
N THR A 148 -25.33 2.17 -16.52
CA THR A 148 -24.10 1.82 -17.25
C THR A 148 -22.98 2.73 -16.78
N ILE A 149 -21.95 2.14 -16.18
CA ILE A 149 -20.82 2.88 -15.61
C ILE A 149 -19.51 2.43 -16.23
N LYS A 150 -18.55 3.36 -16.29
CA LYS A 150 -17.18 3.08 -16.73
C LYS A 150 -16.21 3.40 -15.60
N VAL A 151 -15.37 2.44 -15.24
CA VAL A 151 -14.31 2.60 -14.23
C VAL A 151 -12.95 2.40 -14.88
N LEU A 152 -11.96 3.20 -14.48
CA LEU A 152 -10.63 3.20 -15.08
C LEU A 152 -9.54 3.13 -14.01
N MET A 153 -8.51 2.35 -14.27
CA MET A 153 -7.30 2.32 -13.46
C MET A 153 -6.09 2.70 -14.33
N ASN A 154 -5.20 3.47 -13.73
CA ASN A 154 -3.94 3.86 -14.33
C ASN A 154 -2.81 3.75 -13.29
N ASP A 155 -1.79 2.97 -13.58
CA ASP A 155 -0.65 2.76 -12.69
C ASP A 155 0.66 2.81 -13.48
N ASN A 156 1.71 3.38 -12.88
CA ASN A 156 3.07 3.35 -13.39
C ASN A 156 4.09 3.57 -12.27
N PHE A 157 5.29 3.03 -12.47
CA PHE A 157 6.39 3.26 -11.55
C PHE A 157 7.22 4.46 -12.00
N TYR A 158 7.52 5.35 -11.05
CA TYR A 158 8.37 6.51 -11.26
C TYR A 158 9.31 6.78 -10.06
N PRO A 159 10.19 5.84 -9.70
CA PRO A 159 11.03 5.98 -8.51
C PRO A 159 12.26 6.85 -8.76
N HIS A 160 12.89 7.25 -7.65
CA HIS A 160 14.19 7.92 -7.62
C HIS A 160 15.19 7.04 -6.86
N ILE A 161 16.31 6.72 -7.50
CA ILE A 161 17.34 5.83 -6.96
C ILE A 161 18.62 6.61 -6.77
N THR A 162 19.22 6.58 -5.59
CA THR A 162 20.46 7.29 -5.30
C THR A 162 21.62 6.71 -6.10
N TRP A 163 22.44 7.58 -6.67
CA TRP A 163 23.68 7.16 -7.33
C TRP A 163 24.70 6.59 -6.33
N ASP A 164 24.68 7.08 -5.09
CA ASP A 164 25.54 6.60 -4.02
C ASP A 164 24.82 5.59 -3.12
N ILE A 165 25.61 4.85 -2.34
CA ILE A 165 25.18 3.97 -1.27
C ILE A 165 24.25 4.75 -0.33
N PRO A 166 23.06 4.23 0.04
CA PRO A 166 22.08 5.00 0.80
C PRO A 166 22.53 5.48 2.19
N THR A 167 23.55 4.84 2.77
CA THR A 167 24.14 5.21 4.07
C THR A 167 25.40 6.07 3.93
N SER A 168 25.82 6.40 2.70
CA SER A 168 27.02 7.19 2.40
C SER A 168 26.69 8.68 2.32
N ASN A 169 27.63 9.51 2.79
CA ASN A 169 27.57 10.97 2.66
C ASN A 169 28.53 11.51 1.59
N GLU A 170 29.25 10.64 0.87
CA GLU A 170 30.31 11.04 -0.07
C GLU A 170 29.77 11.51 -1.43
N ARG A 171 28.50 11.22 -1.76
CA ARG A 171 27.83 11.61 -3.01
C ARG A 171 28.53 11.10 -4.27
N LEU A 172 29.10 9.90 -4.19
CA LEU A 172 29.77 9.27 -5.32
C LEU A 172 28.78 8.52 -6.23
N SER A 173 29.08 8.44 -7.52
CA SER A 173 28.33 7.58 -8.45
C SER A 173 28.83 6.14 -8.33
N ARG A 174 28.15 5.32 -7.52
CA ARG A 174 28.55 3.93 -7.25
C ARG A 174 27.51 2.89 -7.70
N LEU A 175 26.30 3.33 -8.05
CA LEU A 175 25.25 2.46 -8.56
C LEU A 175 25.73 1.72 -9.83
N THR A 176 25.54 0.40 -9.85
CA THR A 176 25.96 -0.46 -10.97
C THR A 176 24.81 -1.21 -11.61
N ASN A 177 23.72 -1.48 -10.88
CA ASN A 177 22.57 -2.19 -11.42
C ASN A 177 21.30 -1.81 -10.66
N VAL A 178 20.18 -1.75 -11.37
CA VAL A 178 18.84 -1.65 -10.80
C VAL A 178 18.01 -2.79 -11.35
N LYS A 179 17.45 -3.61 -10.46
CA LYS A 179 16.56 -4.69 -10.81
C LYS A 179 15.23 -4.54 -10.08
N ARG A 180 14.13 -4.59 -10.81
CA ARG A 180 12.79 -4.57 -10.26
C ARG A 180 11.94 -5.65 -10.89
N HIS A 181 11.38 -6.52 -10.05
CA HIS A 181 10.42 -7.55 -10.43
C HIS A 181 9.28 -7.52 -9.42
N GLN A 182 8.08 -7.16 -9.88
CA GLN A 182 6.90 -7.13 -9.04
C GLN A 182 5.71 -7.78 -9.72
N ASN A 183 4.92 -8.50 -8.93
CA ASN A 183 3.70 -9.15 -9.37
C ASN A 183 2.50 -8.57 -8.63
N PHE A 184 1.39 -8.45 -9.35
CA PHE A 184 0.18 -7.82 -8.86
C PHE A 184 -1.06 -8.63 -9.21
N TYR A 185 -2.02 -8.57 -8.29
CA TYR A 185 -3.42 -8.84 -8.62
C TYR A 185 -4.22 -7.56 -8.50
N THR A 186 -5.08 -7.35 -9.48
CA THR A 186 -6.02 -6.22 -9.55
C THR A 186 -7.42 -6.77 -9.70
N TRP A 187 -8.32 -6.39 -8.80
CA TRP A 187 -9.72 -6.82 -8.79
C TRP A 187 -10.63 -5.68 -9.18
N LEU A 188 -11.53 -5.94 -10.12
CA LEU A 188 -12.74 -5.16 -10.28
C LEU A 188 -13.77 -5.64 -9.27
N VAL A 189 -14.27 -4.74 -8.42
CA VAL A 189 -15.24 -5.10 -7.37
C VAL A 189 -16.43 -4.17 -7.33
N ALA A 190 -17.53 -4.69 -6.79
CA ALA A 190 -18.65 -3.91 -6.26
C ALA A 190 -18.72 -4.12 -4.74
N MET A 191 -18.69 -3.03 -3.97
CA MET A 191 -18.72 -3.03 -2.52
C MET A 191 -19.94 -2.30 -2.00
N ASN A 192 -20.77 -2.97 -1.20
CA ASN A 192 -21.86 -2.31 -0.50
C ASN A 192 -21.28 -1.54 0.69
N VAL A 193 -21.44 -0.23 0.71
CA VAL A 193 -20.78 0.65 1.69
C VAL A 193 -21.35 0.44 3.10
N LYS A 194 -22.65 0.15 3.20
CA LYS A 194 -23.33 -0.05 4.48
C LYS A 194 -22.92 -1.36 5.17
N THR A 195 -22.87 -2.45 4.40
CA THR A 195 -22.59 -3.80 4.96
C THR A 195 -21.11 -4.17 4.90
N GLY A 196 -20.32 -3.48 4.07
CA GLY A 196 -18.93 -3.84 3.77
C GLY A 196 -18.79 -5.07 2.87
N SER A 197 -19.89 -5.62 2.34
CA SER A 197 -19.87 -6.80 1.48
C SER A 197 -19.21 -6.47 0.14
N ILE A 198 -18.27 -7.32 -0.29
CA ILE A 198 -17.53 -7.16 -1.55
C ILE A 198 -17.87 -8.30 -2.50
N ILE A 199 -18.24 -7.94 -3.72
CA ILE A 199 -18.46 -8.84 -4.86
C ILE A 199 -17.29 -8.65 -5.82
N VAL A 200 -16.52 -9.72 -6.06
CA VAL A 200 -15.44 -9.71 -7.06
C VAL A 200 -16.04 -9.99 -8.43
N LEU A 201 -15.98 -8.99 -9.31
CA LEU A 201 -16.51 -9.08 -10.67
C LEU A 201 -15.46 -9.71 -11.61
N LYS A 202 -14.22 -9.23 -11.55
CA LYS A 202 -13.10 -9.81 -12.32
C LYS A 202 -11.75 -9.64 -11.65
N THR A 203 -10.81 -10.53 -11.95
CA THR A 203 -9.40 -10.46 -11.51
C THR A 203 -8.47 -10.35 -12.72
N ILE A 204 -7.48 -9.47 -12.62
CA ILE A 204 -6.39 -9.27 -13.57
C ILE A 204 -5.08 -9.60 -12.86
N SER A 205 -4.22 -10.38 -13.52
CA SER A 205 -2.84 -10.63 -13.10
C SER A 205 -1.90 -9.84 -13.99
N TRP A 206 -0.95 -9.13 -13.40
CA TRP A 206 0.04 -8.40 -14.17
C TRP A 206 1.36 -8.29 -13.42
N GLN A 207 2.43 -7.98 -14.15
CA GLN A 207 3.76 -7.91 -13.58
C GLN A 207 4.57 -6.79 -14.22
N MET A 208 5.58 -6.32 -13.48
CA MET A 208 6.58 -5.39 -13.95
C MET A 208 7.96 -6.01 -13.81
N ASN A 209 8.72 -6.04 -14.90
CA ASN A 209 10.09 -6.53 -14.97
C ASN A 209 10.99 -5.46 -15.58
N LEU A 210 11.99 -5.03 -14.82
CA LEU A 210 12.95 -4.00 -15.21
C LEU A 210 14.35 -4.42 -14.78
N GLU A 211 15.29 -4.24 -15.69
CA GLU A 211 16.71 -4.29 -15.37
C GLU A 211 17.44 -3.17 -16.10
N ILE A 212 18.19 -2.38 -15.33
CA ILE A 212 19.02 -1.30 -15.83
C ILE A 212 20.45 -1.60 -15.39
N ASN A 213 21.37 -1.66 -16.35
CA ASN A 213 22.80 -1.70 -16.08
C ASN A 213 23.35 -0.28 -16.02
N ILE A 214 24.25 -0.02 -15.08
CA ILE A 214 24.86 1.30 -14.87
C ILE A 214 26.37 1.15 -14.87
N ASP A 215 27.05 1.92 -15.71
CA ASP A 215 28.50 2.08 -15.69
C ASP A 215 28.87 3.38 -14.97
N PRO A 216 29.33 3.33 -13.71
CA PRO A 216 29.66 4.52 -12.94
C PRO A 216 30.88 5.28 -13.49
N THR A 217 31.70 4.67 -14.37
CA THR A 217 32.88 5.31 -14.95
C THR A 217 32.54 6.29 -16.08
N LYS A 218 31.34 6.17 -16.66
CA LYS A 218 30.86 7.06 -17.71
C LYS A 218 30.36 8.39 -17.16
N SER A 219 30.34 9.40 -18.03
CA SER A 219 29.76 10.70 -17.71
C SER A 219 28.24 10.58 -17.49
N GLN A 220 27.72 11.41 -16.60
CA GLN A 220 26.28 11.52 -16.35
C GLN A 220 25.52 11.77 -17.66
N GLY A 221 24.44 11.02 -17.89
CA GLY A 221 23.69 11.05 -19.15
C GLY A 221 24.04 9.92 -20.11
N SER A 222 25.07 9.12 -19.79
CA SER A 222 25.50 7.98 -20.60
C SER A 222 25.83 6.72 -19.78
N ARG A 223 25.48 6.70 -18.49
CA ARG A 223 25.85 5.62 -17.57
C ARG A 223 24.87 4.45 -17.66
N ALA A 224 23.59 4.74 -17.79
CA ALA A 224 22.53 3.77 -17.64
C ALA A 224 22.09 3.19 -18.99
N THR A 225 21.80 1.89 -19.01
CA THR A 225 21.30 1.17 -20.18
C THR A 225 20.18 0.24 -19.75
N LEU A 226 19.02 0.33 -20.40
CA LEU A 226 17.90 -0.59 -20.19
C LEU A 226 18.28 -1.96 -20.79
N ILE A 227 18.31 -2.99 -19.96
CA ILE A 227 18.67 -4.36 -20.36
C ILE A 227 17.43 -5.26 -20.49
N SER A 228 16.41 -5.05 -19.65
CA SER A 228 15.15 -5.76 -19.75
C SER A 228 14.45 -5.50 -21.09
N ASP A 229 13.60 -6.44 -21.50
CA ASP A 229 12.80 -6.32 -22.72
C ASP A 229 12.05 -4.97 -22.76
N PRO A 230 12.23 -4.15 -23.81
CA PRO A 230 11.50 -2.90 -23.97
C PRO A 230 10.00 -3.08 -24.16
N ILE A 231 9.54 -4.29 -24.51
CA ILE A 231 8.13 -4.64 -24.68
C ILE A 231 7.61 -5.29 -23.38
N PRO A 232 6.67 -4.65 -22.66
CA PRO A 232 6.13 -5.22 -21.43
C PRO A 232 5.26 -6.45 -21.69
N ILE A 233 5.34 -7.42 -20.79
CA ILE A 233 4.44 -8.58 -20.76
C ILE A 233 3.02 -8.07 -20.47
N GLN A 234 2.09 -8.32 -21.40
CA GLN A 234 0.72 -7.84 -21.28
C GLN A 234 -0.02 -8.54 -20.14
N PRO A 235 -0.94 -7.82 -19.46
CA PRO A 235 -1.69 -8.35 -18.33
C PRO A 235 -2.66 -9.46 -18.75
N GLU A 236 -2.93 -10.39 -17.85
CA GLU A 236 -3.87 -11.49 -18.06
C GLU A 236 -5.17 -11.23 -17.31
N ILE A 237 -6.29 -11.17 -18.04
CA ILE A 237 -7.62 -11.22 -17.45
C ILE A 237 -7.94 -12.68 -17.11
N LEU A 238 -7.98 -13.01 -15.82
CA LEU A 238 -8.07 -14.40 -15.38
C LEU A 238 -9.44 -15.02 -15.68
N LYS A 239 -9.46 -16.28 -16.12
CA LYS A 239 -10.71 -17.03 -16.33
C LYS A 239 -11.54 -17.16 -15.05
N GLN A 240 -10.87 -17.43 -13.93
CA GLN A 240 -11.47 -17.57 -12.61
C GLN A 240 -10.99 -16.46 -11.68
N ASN A 241 -11.89 -15.97 -10.83
CA ASN A 241 -11.57 -14.91 -9.88
C ASN A 241 -10.78 -15.46 -8.69
N ILE A 242 -9.81 -14.67 -8.23
CA ILE A 242 -9.07 -14.96 -7.01
C ILE A 242 -9.77 -14.25 -5.86
N ARG A 243 -9.93 -14.94 -4.73
CA ARG A 243 -10.48 -14.36 -3.52
C ARG A 243 -9.53 -13.28 -2.98
N ILE A 244 -10.08 -12.12 -2.59
CA ILE A 244 -9.30 -11.05 -1.95
C ILE A 244 -8.99 -11.47 -0.50
N PRO A 245 -7.71 -11.57 -0.11
CA PRO A 245 -7.36 -11.86 1.27
C PRO A 245 -7.60 -10.64 2.16
N THR A 246 -7.91 -10.87 3.44
CA THR A 246 -8.23 -9.80 4.40
C THR A 246 -7.12 -8.77 4.55
N CYS A 247 -5.84 -9.17 4.39
CA CYS A 247 -4.69 -8.26 4.47
C CYS A 247 -4.64 -7.20 3.36
N VAL A 248 -5.38 -7.39 2.27
CA VAL A 248 -5.49 -6.40 1.18
C VAL A 248 -6.57 -5.35 1.49
N LEU A 249 -7.55 -5.71 2.33
CA LEU A 249 -8.72 -4.88 2.59
C LEU A 249 -8.48 -3.76 3.60
N TYR A 250 -7.42 -3.87 4.40
CA TYR A 250 -7.15 -2.98 5.51
C TYR A 250 -5.69 -2.46 5.49
N PRO A 251 -5.40 -1.38 6.22
CA PRO A 251 -4.03 -0.90 6.39
C PRO A 251 -3.08 -1.99 6.92
N PRO A 252 -1.78 -1.91 6.60
CA PRO A 252 -1.13 -0.84 5.83
C PRO A 252 -1.10 -1.10 4.32
N ASN A 253 -1.07 -0.01 3.54
CA ASN A 253 -0.77 -0.06 2.11
C ASN A 253 0.74 -0.20 1.85
N ALA A 254 1.09 -0.53 0.61
CA ALA A 254 2.45 -0.72 0.12
C ALA A 254 3.38 0.41 0.58
N ASN A 255 3.06 1.66 0.26
CA ASN A 255 3.88 2.82 0.62
C ASN A 255 4.10 2.98 2.14
N SER A 256 3.18 2.48 2.97
CA SER A 256 3.29 2.54 4.44
C SER A 256 3.96 1.31 5.05
N ALA A 257 3.96 0.18 4.32
CA ALA A 257 4.49 -1.11 4.77
C ALA A 257 5.95 -1.34 4.37
N GLN A 258 6.40 -0.74 3.28
CA GLN A 258 7.74 -0.95 2.75
C GLN A 258 8.85 -0.37 3.62
N ILE A 259 10.01 -1.01 3.55
CA ILE A 259 11.27 -0.57 4.15
C ILE A 259 12.36 -0.55 3.09
N LEU A 260 13.40 0.28 3.30
CA LEU A 260 14.64 0.20 2.54
C LEU A 260 15.72 -0.40 3.43
N VAL A 261 16.32 -1.50 2.98
CA VAL A 261 17.42 -2.17 3.66
C VAL A 261 18.69 -2.01 2.85
N TRP A 262 19.78 -1.68 3.51
CA TRP A 262 21.14 -1.72 2.97
C TRP A 262 21.79 -3.03 3.38
N HIS A 263 22.31 -3.76 2.41
CA HIS A 263 23.03 -5.03 2.57
C HIS A 263 24.48 -4.83 2.15
N PRO A 264 25.40 -4.60 3.10
CA PRO A 264 26.82 -4.39 2.79
C PRO A 264 27.43 -5.60 2.08
N GLY A 265 28.28 -5.34 1.09
CA GLY A 265 29.13 -6.34 0.47
C GLY A 265 30.20 -6.83 1.45
N CYS A 266 30.65 -8.06 1.26
CA CYS A 266 31.76 -8.62 2.01
C CYS A 266 33.00 -8.61 1.12
N ARG A 267 33.94 -7.69 1.39
CA ARG A 267 35.25 -7.73 0.73
C ARG A 267 36.10 -8.85 1.33
N VAL A 268 36.96 -9.44 0.51
CA VAL A 268 37.89 -10.49 0.95
C VAL A 268 38.76 -9.93 2.08
N GLY A 269 38.70 -10.58 3.25
CA GLY A 269 39.45 -10.16 4.45
C GLY A 269 38.73 -9.18 5.39
N GLU A 270 37.54 -8.69 5.04
CA GLU A 270 36.70 -7.88 5.94
C GLU A 270 35.67 -8.74 6.69
N VAL A 271 35.35 -8.32 7.93
CA VAL A 271 34.24 -8.91 8.68
C VAL A 271 32.93 -8.52 8.01
N SER A 272 32.09 -9.52 7.69
CA SER A 272 30.75 -9.30 7.13
C SER A 272 29.95 -8.33 8.00
N LYS A 273 29.60 -7.18 7.41
CA LYS A 273 28.77 -6.17 8.07
C LYS A 273 27.30 -6.58 7.98
N ARG A 274 26.55 -6.32 9.05
CA ARG A 274 25.12 -6.66 9.11
C ARG A 274 24.29 -5.71 8.24
N PRO A 275 23.15 -6.18 7.69
CA PRO A 275 22.19 -5.31 7.03
C PRO A 275 21.68 -4.19 7.95
N GLU A 276 21.40 -3.02 7.36
CA GLU A 276 20.87 -1.84 8.05
C GLU A 276 19.54 -1.39 7.43
N ILE A 277 18.52 -1.13 8.26
CA ILE A 277 17.30 -0.47 7.81
C ILE A 277 17.58 1.03 7.62
N VAL A 278 17.62 1.46 6.38
CA VAL A 278 17.84 2.87 5.97
C VAL A 278 16.55 3.67 6.08
N VAL A 279 15.44 3.10 5.60
CA VAL A 279 14.11 3.71 5.68
C VAL A 279 13.18 2.80 6.46
N LEU A 280 12.67 3.29 7.58
CA LEU A 280 11.65 2.62 8.39
C LEU A 280 10.28 2.69 7.71
N PRO A 281 9.39 1.71 7.96
CA PRO A 281 8.05 1.77 7.43
C PRO A 281 7.28 2.88 8.15
N ARG A 282 6.33 3.50 7.45
CA ARG A 282 5.45 4.50 8.08
C ARG A 282 4.53 3.87 9.13
N CYS A 283 4.18 2.59 8.94
CA CYS A 283 3.42 1.83 9.91
C CYS A 283 4.35 0.92 10.74
N MET A 284 4.67 1.34 11.96
CA MET A 284 5.60 0.60 12.84
C MET A 284 5.07 -0.77 13.31
N PHE A 285 3.77 -1.01 13.26
CA PHE A 285 3.18 -2.33 13.57
C PHE A 285 3.73 -3.45 12.66
N VAL A 286 4.12 -3.10 11.44
CA VAL A 286 4.71 -4.01 10.45
C VAL A 286 6.01 -4.65 10.96
N LEU A 287 6.80 -3.88 11.69
CA LEU A 287 8.09 -4.33 12.19
C LEU A 287 7.98 -5.17 13.46
N HIS A 288 7.08 -4.81 14.38
CA HIS A 288 6.93 -5.50 15.66
C HIS A 288 6.40 -6.94 15.51
N GLN A 289 5.70 -7.21 14.42
CA GLN A 289 5.14 -8.53 14.12
C GLN A 289 6.13 -9.44 13.37
N ASN A 290 7.30 -8.93 12.96
CA ASN A 290 8.25 -9.68 12.17
C ASN A 290 9.54 -10.02 12.95
N PRO A 291 9.72 -11.28 13.39
CA PRO A 291 10.91 -11.70 14.12
C PRO A 291 12.21 -11.58 13.30
N TYR A 292 12.13 -11.64 11.96
CA TYR A 292 13.28 -11.43 11.07
C TYR A 292 13.88 -10.04 11.26
N TYR A 293 13.04 -9.01 11.49
CA TYR A 293 13.52 -7.64 11.68
C TYR A 293 13.69 -7.20 13.14
N ASN A 294 13.19 -7.97 14.10
CA ASN A 294 13.34 -7.68 15.53
C ASN A 294 14.81 -7.58 15.98
N HIS A 295 15.73 -8.31 15.34
CA HIS A 295 17.16 -8.19 15.60
C HIS A 295 17.76 -6.86 15.11
N TYR A 296 17.25 -6.32 13.99
CA TYR A 296 17.71 -5.04 13.43
C TYR A 296 17.21 -3.83 14.22
N ILE A 297 16.01 -3.92 14.81
CA ILE A 297 15.36 -2.81 15.55
C ILE A 297 16.04 -2.55 16.91
N ARG A 298 16.50 -3.60 17.60
CA ARG A 298 17.06 -3.50 18.96
C ARG A 298 18.30 -2.62 19.06
N HIS A 299 19.02 -2.41 17.96
CA HIS A 299 20.21 -1.56 17.95
C HIS A 299 19.89 -0.06 17.75
N LYS A 300 18.88 0.32 16.95
CA LYS A 300 18.56 1.76 16.76
C LYS A 300 17.86 2.38 17.97
N THR A 301 17.08 1.63 18.74
CA THR A 301 16.46 2.15 19.99
C THR A 301 17.49 2.38 21.09
N HIS A 302 18.51 1.53 21.23
CA HIS A 302 19.58 1.76 22.21
C HIS A 302 20.49 2.94 21.86
N THR A 303 20.87 3.11 20.59
CA THR A 303 21.74 4.22 20.17
C THR A 303 21.01 5.57 20.18
N SER A 304 19.70 5.61 19.86
CA SER A 304 18.91 6.84 19.93
C SER A 304 18.61 7.28 21.37
N ILE A 305 18.43 6.33 22.30
CA ILE A 305 18.26 6.63 23.73
C ILE A 305 19.60 7.06 24.36
N GLN A 306 20.72 6.44 24.02
CA GLN A 306 22.03 6.88 24.51
C GLN A 306 22.46 8.23 23.94
N ASN A 307 22.17 8.54 22.67
CA ASN A 307 22.49 9.86 22.11
C ASN A 307 21.58 10.98 22.63
N LYS A 308 20.35 10.66 23.06
CA LYS A 308 19.49 11.61 23.79
C LYS A 308 19.91 11.80 25.26
N LEU A 309 20.54 10.80 25.87
CA LEU A 309 21.05 10.89 27.25
C LEU A 309 22.45 11.53 27.31
N ASN A 310 23.27 11.39 26.26
CA ASN A 310 24.64 11.93 26.21
C ASN A 310 24.75 13.27 25.46
N GLY A 311 23.65 13.76 24.85
CA GLY A 311 23.60 15.04 24.14
C GLY A 311 23.24 16.25 25.00
N GLY A 312 23.23 16.11 26.33
CA GLY A 312 22.78 17.15 27.25
C GLY A 312 23.67 17.29 28.48
N SER A 313 24.94 17.66 28.30
CA SER A 313 25.73 18.28 29.38
C SER A 313 27.07 18.82 28.87
N SER A 314 27.09 20.10 28.52
CA SER A 314 28.29 20.93 28.57
C SER A 314 27.91 22.36 28.95
N SER A 315 27.80 22.65 30.26
CA SER A 315 28.28 23.90 30.86
C SER A 315 27.96 24.00 32.37
N SER A 316 28.91 24.63 33.06
CA SER A 316 28.85 25.32 34.36
C SER A 316 28.76 24.53 35.68
N SER A 317 29.87 24.70 36.38
CA SER A 317 30.19 24.57 37.80
C SER A 317 29.23 25.22 38.82
N SER A 318 29.29 24.63 40.02
CA SER A 318 29.19 25.21 41.37
C SER A 318 27.86 25.79 41.85
N SER A 319 27.19 25.07 42.76
CA SER A 319 27.19 25.40 44.20
C SER A 319 26.37 24.37 44.99
N SER A 320 26.77 24.20 46.25
CA SER A 320 26.25 23.30 47.27
C SER A 320 24.78 23.55 47.61
N ASP A 321 24.02 22.49 47.88
CA ASP A 321 23.39 22.31 49.20
C ASP A 321 22.69 20.95 49.36
N THR A 322 22.97 20.34 50.50
CA THR A 322 22.36 19.15 51.09
C THR A 322 20.86 19.31 51.38
N LYS A 323 20.05 18.28 51.06
CA LYS A 323 19.15 17.60 52.02
C LYS A 323 18.40 16.41 51.40
N SER A 324 18.27 15.39 52.25
CA SER A 324 17.58 14.11 52.14
C SER A 324 16.05 14.22 52.02
N ASN A 325 15.39 13.27 51.32
CA ASN A 325 14.44 12.31 51.92
C ASN A 325 13.75 11.38 50.90
N ALA A 326 13.15 10.34 51.46
CA ALA A 326 12.80 9.05 50.87
C ALA A 326 11.47 8.97 50.11
N SER A 327 11.38 7.89 49.32
CA SER A 327 10.22 6.99 49.09
C SER A 327 8.91 7.53 48.48
N GLN A 328 8.47 6.96 47.35
CA GLN A 328 7.44 5.89 47.30
C GLN A 328 6.95 5.58 45.87
N SER A 329 6.77 4.28 45.64
CA SER A 329 5.88 3.59 44.71
C SER A 329 4.68 4.39 44.16
N THR A 330 4.38 4.25 42.85
CA THR A 330 3.08 3.72 42.37
C THR A 330 3.09 3.37 40.88
N LYS A 331 2.41 2.27 40.56
CA LYS A 331 2.09 1.78 39.21
C LYS A 331 0.97 2.61 38.59
N THR A 332 1.07 2.97 37.31
CA THR A 332 -0.10 3.29 36.47
C THR A 332 0.16 2.97 34.99
N LYS A 333 -0.80 2.24 34.40
CA LYS A 333 -0.98 2.05 32.95
C LYS A 333 -1.39 3.39 32.29
N PRO A 334 -1.25 3.54 30.96
CA PRO A 334 -2.16 4.43 30.24
C PRO A 334 -2.95 3.70 29.15
N PHE A 335 -4.26 3.79 29.32
CA PHE A 335 -5.29 3.81 28.30
C PHE A 335 -5.18 5.14 27.52
N CYS A 336 -5.33 5.14 26.18
CA CYS A 336 -5.58 6.37 25.42
C CYS A 336 -6.79 6.17 24.49
N ARG A 337 -7.94 6.71 24.92
CA ARG A 337 -9.03 7.18 24.05
C ARG A 337 -8.60 8.54 23.48
N LEU A 338 -8.78 8.76 22.17
CA LEU A 338 -8.73 10.08 21.57
C LEU A 338 -10.12 10.44 21.05
N ILE A 339 -10.69 11.49 21.65
CA ILE A 339 -11.88 12.21 21.20
C ILE A 339 -11.37 13.47 20.49
N PHE A 340 -11.83 13.72 19.27
CA PHE A 340 -11.55 14.93 18.51
C PHE A 340 -12.65 15.99 18.77
N PRO A 341 -12.30 17.28 18.94
CA PRO A 341 -13.22 18.38 18.69
C PRO A 341 -13.02 18.98 17.28
N PRO A 342 -14.05 19.64 16.70
CA PRO A 342 -14.01 20.18 15.35
C PRO A 342 -13.54 21.64 15.32
N SER A 343 -12.93 22.08 14.21
CA SER A 343 -12.84 23.51 13.91
C SER A 343 -12.70 23.79 12.40
N SER A 344 -13.63 24.60 11.91
CA SER A 344 -13.74 25.23 10.59
C SER A 344 -12.74 26.40 10.41
N PRO A 345 -12.60 26.99 9.20
CA PRO A 345 -11.38 27.69 8.73
C PRO A 345 -11.44 29.22 8.86
N PRO A 346 -10.35 29.92 8.47
CA PRO A 346 -10.55 31.18 7.73
C PRO A 346 -9.59 31.42 6.55
N ASN A 347 -10.05 32.32 5.67
CA ASN A 347 -9.43 32.84 4.46
C ASN A 347 -8.55 34.10 4.69
N SER A 348 -7.64 34.30 3.72
CA SER A 348 -7.16 35.56 3.08
C SER A 348 -6.21 36.58 3.76
N SER A 349 -5.07 36.77 3.06
CA SER A 349 -4.37 38.02 2.63
C SER A 349 -3.57 38.90 3.60
N SER A 350 -2.25 38.99 3.40
CA SER A 350 -1.51 40.18 2.86
C SER A 350 0.02 40.14 3.12
N ILE A 351 0.79 40.72 2.20
CA ILE A 351 2.26 40.93 2.06
C ILE A 351 2.46 42.48 1.98
N PRO A 352 3.65 43.18 2.15
CA PRO A 352 5.08 42.78 2.02
C PRO A 352 6.10 43.38 3.04
N GLY A 353 7.37 42.94 2.96
CA GLY A 353 8.51 43.78 3.40
C GLY A 353 9.92 43.14 3.52
N ASN A 354 10.75 43.30 2.47
CA ASN A 354 12.22 43.49 2.41
C ASN A 354 13.27 42.39 2.81
N ARG A 355 13.92 41.89 1.74
CA ARG A 355 15.37 41.90 1.37
C ARG A 355 16.48 41.34 2.30
N CYS A 356 17.18 40.38 1.66
CA CYS A 356 18.64 40.25 1.46
C CYS A 356 19.47 39.27 2.32
N CYS A 357 20.14 38.39 1.56
CA CYS A 357 21.33 37.57 1.83
C CYS A 357 21.08 36.13 2.36
N ASP A 358 21.79 35.20 1.71
CA ASP A 358 21.94 33.74 1.98
C ASP A 358 21.05 32.73 1.24
N ASP A 359 20.59 33.14 0.06
CA ASP A 359 20.26 32.28 -1.09
C ASP A 359 21.50 31.49 -1.57
N MET A 360 21.85 30.39 -0.89
CA MET A 360 22.59 29.24 -1.46
C MET A 360 22.80 28.05 -0.50
N LYS A 361 22.30 28.08 0.75
CA LYS A 361 22.50 26.99 1.74
C LYS A 361 21.28 26.12 2.03
N HIS A 362 20.08 26.51 1.59
CA HIS A 362 18.85 25.71 1.77
C HIS A 362 18.56 24.71 0.63
N ILE A 363 19.38 24.70 -0.42
CA ILE A 363 19.10 23.98 -1.67
C ILE A 363 19.93 22.66 -1.80
N LEU A 364 20.79 22.35 -0.81
CA LEU A 364 21.82 21.30 -0.91
C LEU A 364 21.70 20.04 -0.03
N ASP A 365 20.87 19.96 1.04
CA ASP A 365 21.07 18.94 2.09
C ASP A 365 19.84 18.16 2.58
N ASP A 366 18.71 18.24 1.87
CA ASP A 366 17.60 17.26 1.93
C ASP A 366 17.99 15.88 1.31
N HIS A 367 19.28 15.64 1.12
CA HIS A 367 19.94 14.52 0.43
C HIS A 367 19.63 13.11 0.98
N ALA A 368 18.86 12.96 2.06
CA ALA A 368 18.65 11.67 2.72
C ALA A 368 17.18 11.34 3.02
N ARG A 369 16.21 12.23 2.72
CA ARG A 369 14.85 12.07 3.26
C ARG A 369 13.95 11.09 2.53
N LEU A 370 14.18 10.77 1.25
CA LEU A 370 13.21 9.99 0.49
C LEU A 370 13.89 9.25 -0.67
N ALA A 371 14.77 8.28 -0.36
CA ALA A 371 14.79 7.10 -1.22
C ALA A 371 13.33 6.63 -1.24
N GLN A 372 12.64 6.84 -2.35
CA GLN A 372 11.22 6.54 -2.46
C GLN A 372 11.11 5.36 -3.38
N GLY A 373 10.94 4.17 -2.79
CA GLY A 373 10.35 3.00 -3.43
C GLY A 373 8.87 3.25 -3.69
N VAL A 374 8.53 4.37 -4.29
CA VAL A 374 7.13 4.76 -4.43
C VAL A 374 6.58 4.07 -5.67
N ILE A 375 5.49 3.34 -5.47
CA ILE A 375 4.47 3.16 -6.50
C ILE A 375 3.87 4.55 -6.67
N VAL A 376 4.28 5.26 -7.71
CA VAL A 376 3.90 6.66 -7.92
C VAL A 376 2.45 6.68 -8.36
N ARG A 377 1.63 7.40 -7.59
CA ARG A 377 0.21 7.65 -7.86
C ARG A 377 0.00 9.04 -8.42
#